data_AF-A0A819HEP0-F1
#
_entry.id   AF-A0A819HEP0-F1
#
_cell.length_a   1.000
_cell.length_b   1.000
_cell.length_c   1.000
_cell.angle_alpha   90.00
_cell.angle_beta   90.00
_cell.angle_gamma   90.00
#
_symmetry.space_group_name_H-M   'P 1'
#
loop_
_entity.id
_entity.type
_entity.pdbx_description
1 polymer ?
#
loop_
_entity_poly.entity_id
_entity_poly.type
_entity_poly.pdbx_seq_one_letter_code
_entity_poly.pdbx_strand_id
1 'polypeptide(L)'
;LYYILNNTLRSEDRKSLKPWFLYLKLICTALSRLPSIEVTVYRGVKHIIESEHEKYKVGKRLVWWGFSSCSTNRKVSEDQLFLGQTGPRTFFIIDCMTGKDIGKHSYFKKEQEVLLLPATHVEVINYEQEENNLHVIHLQEIESSHVLLEPVSSEKEIEDLGKASVRKPTIRVPIIGATIFQRYRTSKLNECMQQCKSQSDAYLNGRRLTKHDVESVVQQLVIDKQCRALFLRESHMTSEGAMIISEALRNNDTLVKLFLSHNKLGDDGINYIARALSGVNNSTLRELNLCHNGITDQGAEYLARMLESNETLTHLWLASNEISDRGLERLCEVLINKNETLQVLSLEWNKFRSDRSVNILVNLLKFNKSLTTLNLENCKLSKSRIEEIKRLAKARRGFDLLIN
;
A
#
# COMPACT_ATOMS: atom_id res chain seq x y z
N LEU A 1 -7.74 -3.31 2.79
CA LEU A 1 -9.05 -4.04 2.78
C LEU A 1 -8.94 -5.47 2.24
N TYR A 2 -8.30 -5.69 1.09
CA TYR A 2 -8.22 -7.02 0.45
C TYR A 2 -7.60 -8.10 1.36
N TYR A 3 -6.51 -7.80 2.06
CA TYR A 3 -5.91 -8.71 3.05
C TYR A 3 -6.88 -9.03 4.20
N ILE A 4 -7.58 -8.02 4.73
CA ILE A 4 -8.53 -8.18 5.84
C ILE A 4 -9.69 -9.07 5.40
N LEU A 5 -10.31 -8.81 4.26
CA LEU A 5 -11.37 -9.65 3.68
C LEU A 5 -10.89 -11.09 3.55
N ASN A 6 -9.72 -11.31 2.97
CA ASN A 6 -9.16 -12.65 2.79
C ASN A 6 -8.81 -13.34 4.11
N ASN A 7 -8.41 -12.59 5.15
CA ASN A 7 -8.23 -13.13 6.49
C ASN A 7 -9.58 -13.52 7.11
N THR A 8 -10.60 -12.67 6.97
CA THR A 8 -11.96 -12.95 7.43
C THR A 8 -12.57 -14.17 6.74
N LEU A 9 -12.38 -14.31 5.43
CA LEU A 9 -12.86 -15.48 4.68
C LEU A 9 -12.20 -16.78 5.14
N ARG A 10 -10.92 -16.75 5.52
CA ARG A 10 -10.19 -17.90 6.07
C ARG A 10 -10.56 -18.20 7.52
N SER A 11 -11.14 -17.26 8.25
CA SER A 11 -11.51 -17.44 9.66
C SER A 11 -12.69 -18.41 9.82
N GLU A 12 -12.60 -19.30 10.80
CA GLU A 12 -13.72 -20.18 11.17
C GLU A 12 -14.90 -19.42 11.78
N ASP A 13 -14.68 -18.22 12.33
CA ASP A 13 -15.77 -17.37 12.83
C ASP A 13 -16.55 -16.75 11.66
N ARG A 14 -17.60 -17.43 11.21
CA ARG A 14 -18.45 -16.94 10.11
C ARG A 14 -19.19 -15.63 10.43
N LYS A 15 -19.36 -15.25 11.71
CA LYS A 15 -19.97 -13.97 12.06
C LYS A 15 -19.10 -12.80 11.62
N SER A 16 -17.77 -13.00 11.58
CA SER A 16 -16.81 -12.01 11.12
C SER A 16 -16.98 -11.63 9.64
N LEU A 17 -17.67 -12.46 8.84
CA LEU A 17 -17.95 -12.18 7.42
C LEU A 17 -19.15 -11.25 7.19
N LYS A 18 -20.04 -11.08 8.18
CA LYS A 18 -21.22 -10.21 8.06
C LYS A 18 -20.93 -8.77 7.57
N PRO A 19 -19.84 -8.09 7.99
CA PRO A 19 -19.42 -6.80 7.45
C PRO A 19 -19.21 -6.80 5.94
N TRP A 20 -18.75 -7.92 5.42
CA TRP A 20 -18.38 -8.04 4.03
C TRP A 20 -19.56 -8.40 3.15
N PHE A 21 -20.74 -8.72 3.68
CA PHE A 21 -21.84 -9.23 2.86
C PHE A 21 -22.29 -8.29 1.74
N LEU A 22 -22.34 -6.98 1.99
CA LEU A 22 -22.68 -6.02 0.93
C LEU A 22 -21.57 -5.92 -0.13
N TYR A 23 -20.31 -5.92 0.30
CA TYR A 23 -19.17 -5.90 -0.61
C TYR A 23 -19.06 -7.22 -1.41
N LEU A 24 -19.19 -8.36 -0.73
CA LEU A 24 -19.25 -9.70 -1.33
C LEU A 24 -20.39 -9.80 -2.30
N LYS A 25 -21.60 -9.33 -1.95
CA LYS A 25 -22.73 -9.26 -2.88
C LYS A 25 -22.37 -8.42 -4.10
N LEU A 26 -21.83 -7.22 -3.92
CA LEU A 26 -21.45 -6.34 -5.03
C LEU A 26 -20.39 -6.99 -5.94
N ILE A 27 -19.27 -7.46 -5.38
CA ILE A 27 -18.17 -8.02 -6.15
C ILE A 27 -18.57 -9.36 -6.78
N CYS A 28 -19.28 -10.23 -6.08
CA CYS A 28 -19.78 -11.48 -6.65
C CYS A 28 -20.80 -11.20 -7.77
N THR A 29 -21.70 -10.22 -7.60
CA THR A 29 -22.64 -9.83 -8.67
C THR A 29 -21.90 -9.27 -9.88
N ALA A 30 -20.84 -8.48 -9.68
CA ALA A 30 -20.02 -7.99 -10.79
C ALA A 30 -19.28 -9.13 -11.49
N LEU A 31 -18.65 -10.01 -10.72
CA LEU A 31 -17.88 -11.15 -11.24
C LEU A 31 -18.76 -12.22 -11.89
N SER A 32 -20.02 -12.36 -11.49
CA SER A 32 -20.96 -13.28 -12.15
C SER A 32 -21.35 -12.82 -13.55
N ARG A 33 -21.10 -11.55 -13.90
CA ARG A 33 -21.25 -11.02 -15.27
C ARG A 33 -20.03 -11.27 -16.15
N LEU A 34 -18.90 -11.68 -15.58
CA LEU A 34 -17.74 -12.09 -16.35
C LEU A 34 -17.85 -13.58 -16.68
N PRO A 35 -17.47 -14.02 -17.90
CA PRO A 35 -17.42 -15.43 -18.21
C PRO A 35 -16.44 -16.13 -17.26
N SER A 36 -16.80 -17.34 -16.83
CA SER A 36 -15.83 -18.24 -16.22
C SER A 36 -14.89 -18.75 -17.29
N ILE A 37 -13.61 -18.91 -16.95
CA ILE A 37 -12.60 -19.48 -17.83
C ILE A 37 -11.92 -20.68 -17.16
N GLU A 38 -11.68 -21.70 -17.96
CA GLU A 38 -10.87 -22.86 -17.57
C GLU A 38 -9.41 -22.58 -17.96
N VAL A 39 -8.52 -22.46 -16.96
CA VAL A 39 -7.12 -22.11 -17.20
C VAL A 39 -6.25 -22.52 -16.00
N THR A 40 -4.99 -22.87 -16.27
CA THR A 40 -3.98 -23.01 -15.22
C THR A 40 -3.48 -21.65 -14.77
N VAL A 41 -3.56 -21.38 -13.47
CA VAL A 41 -3.08 -20.13 -12.85
C VAL A 41 -1.99 -20.39 -11.83
N TYR A 42 -1.13 -19.39 -11.64
CA TYR A 42 0.07 -19.46 -10.83
C TYR A 42 0.03 -18.46 -9.69
N ARG A 43 0.38 -18.89 -8.47
CA ARG A 43 0.39 -18.03 -7.28
C ARG A 43 1.57 -18.34 -6.36
N GLY A 44 2.36 -17.32 -6.03
CA GLY A 44 3.49 -17.40 -5.11
C GLY A 44 3.19 -16.82 -3.72
N VAL A 45 3.74 -17.43 -2.68
CA VAL A 45 3.65 -16.96 -1.28
C VAL A 45 5.02 -17.10 -0.60
N LYS A 46 5.51 -16.02 0.03
CA LYS A 46 6.80 -15.98 0.76
C LYS A 46 6.67 -16.53 2.20
N HIS A 47 6.05 -17.69 2.33
CA HIS A 47 5.82 -18.35 3.62
C HIS A 47 5.48 -19.81 3.37
N ILE A 48 6.16 -20.75 4.04
CA ILE A 48 5.55 -21.98 4.61
C ILE A 48 6.51 -22.51 5.68
N ILE A 49 5.91 -22.97 6.78
CA ILE A 49 6.57 -23.70 7.86
C ILE A 49 6.09 -25.15 7.74
N GLU A 50 6.98 -26.09 8.02
CA GLU A 50 6.78 -27.55 8.07
C GLU A 50 5.46 -28.00 8.75
N SER A 51 4.83 -27.15 9.58
CA SER A 51 3.56 -27.38 10.24
C SER A 51 2.33 -27.48 9.32
N GLU A 52 2.38 -26.99 8.08
CA GLU A 52 1.25 -27.10 7.13
C GLU A 52 1.38 -28.30 6.17
N HIS A 53 2.42 -29.13 6.26
CA HIS A 53 2.63 -30.24 5.34
C HIS A 53 1.44 -31.21 5.30
N GLU A 54 0.81 -31.49 6.44
CA GLU A 54 -0.38 -32.33 6.54
C GLU A 54 -1.59 -31.81 5.75
N LYS A 55 -1.69 -30.48 5.60
CA LYS A 55 -2.79 -29.82 4.89
C LYS A 55 -2.73 -30.03 3.38
N TYR A 56 -1.52 -30.15 2.84
CA TYR A 56 -1.27 -30.24 1.40
C TYR A 56 -0.73 -31.61 0.97
N LYS A 57 -1.13 -32.68 1.66
CA LYS A 57 -0.87 -34.04 1.19
C LYS A 57 -1.67 -34.34 -0.07
N VAL A 58 -1.06 -35.06 -1.02
CA VAL A 58 -1.72 -35.52 -2.23
C VAL A 58 -3.01 -36.28 -1.89
N GLY A 59 -4.09 -36.00 -2.62
CA GLY A 59 -5.44 -36.51 -2.38
C GLY A 59 -6.24 -35.76 -1.30
N LYS A 60 -5.67 -34.76 -0.62
CA LYS A 60 -6.43 -33.91 0.31
C LYS A 60 -7.27 -32.91 -0.46
N ARG A 61 -8.52 -32.78 -0.02
CA ARG A 61 -9.45 -31.75 -0.47
C ARG A 61 -9.46 -30.59 0.52
N LEU A 62 -9.41 -29.38 -0.01
CA LEU A 62 -9.42 -28.16 0.78
C LEU A 62 -10.26 -27.09 0.10
N VAL A 63 -10.65 -26.09 0.88
CA VAL A 63 -11.41 -24.93 0.39
C VAL A 63 -10.48 -23.73 0.35
N TRP A 64 -10.32 -23.17 -0.83
CA TRP A 64 -9.58 -21.93 -1.06
C TRP A 64 -10.45 -20.74 -0.68
N TRP A 65 -10.33 -20.28 0.56
CA TRP A 65 -11.24 -19.26 1.09
C TRP A 65 -10.96 -17.83 0.62
N GLY A 66 -9.81 -17.51 0.02
CA GLY A 66 -9.49 -16.13 -0.35
C GLY A 66 -9.79 -15.81 -1.80
N PHE A 67 -10.19 -14.57 -2.09
CA PHE A 67 -9.94 -14.03 -3.42
C PHE A 67 -8.44 -14.05 -3.67
N SER A 68 -7.99 -14.56 -4.81
CA SER A 68 -6.58 -14.57 -5.17
C SER A 68 -6.40 -14.10 -6.59
N SER A 69 -5.72 -12.96 -6.76
CA SER A 69 -5.20 -12.55 -8.06
C SER A 69 -4.06 -13.50 -8.44
N CYS A 70 -4.20 -14.15 -9.60
CA CYS A 70 -3.27 -15.13 -10.11
C CYS A 70 -2.86 -14.76 -11.55
N SER A 71 -1.65 -15.16 -11.91
CA SER A 71 -1.11 -14.98 -13.26
C SER A 71 -1.36 -16.24 -14.08
N THR A 72 -1.66 -16.12 -15.36
CA THR A 72 -1.61 -17.25 -16.32
C THR A 72 -0.20 -17.50 -16.86
N ASN A 73 0.74 -16.62 -16.56
CA ASN A 73 2.14 -16.75 -16.97
C ASN A 73 2.99 -17.27 -15.81
N ARG A 74 3.49 -18.51 -15.94
CA ARG A 74 4.39 -19.16 -14.97
C ARG A 74 5.62 -18.30 -14.67
N LYS A 75 6.20 -17.61 -15.64
CA LYS A 75 7.44 -16.83 -15.45
C LYS A 75 7.29 -15.69 -14.45
N VAL A 76 6.07 -15.23 -14.17
CA VAL A 76 5.81 -14.21 -13.15
C VAL A 76 6.26 -14.69 -11.76
N SER A 77 6.28 -16.00 -11.50
CA SER A 77 6.79 -16.53 -10.25
C SER A 77 8.32 -16.62 -10.16
N GLU A 78 9.03 -16.48 -11.28
CA GLU A 78 10.49 -16.41 -11.31
C GLU A 78 10.98 -15.00 -10.97
N ASP A 79 10.07 -14.00 -10.95
CA ASP A 79 10.38 -12.64 -10.54
C ASP A 79 10.75 -12.61 -9.05
N GLN A 80 11.94 -12.06 -8.78
CA GLN A 80 12.48 -11.89 -7.43
C GLN A 80 11.55 -11.05 -6.53
N LEU A 81 10.78 -10.14 -7.12
CA LEU A 81 9.80 -9.31 -6.41
C LEU A 81 8.57 -10.12 -5.96
N PHE A 82 8.18 -11.16 -6.71
CA PHE A 82 6.94 -11.91 -6.48
C PHE A 82 7.11 -13.08 -5.49
N LEU A 83 7.92 -14.08 -5.84
CA LEU A 83 8.14 -15.28 -5.00
C LEU A 83 9.51 -15.25 -4.30
N GLY A 84 10.51 -14.60 -4.91
CA GLY A 84 11.89 -14.59 -4.42
C GLY A 84 12.64 -15.89 -4.73
N GLN A 85 13.96 -15.89 -4.49
CA GLN A 85 14.86 -17.02 -4.83
C GLN A 85 15.37 -17.81 -3.63
N THR A 86 15.20 -17.29 -2.41
CA THR A 86 15.70 -17.88 -1.17
C THR A 86 14.66 -17.79 -0.05
N GLY A 87 14.80 -18.64 0.98
CA GLY A 87 13.90 -18.68 2.12
C GLY A 87 12.61 -19.51 1.89
N PRO A 88 11.84 -19.77 2.96
CA PRO A 88 10.65 -20.62 2.91
C PRO A 88 9.56 -19.99 2.04
N ARG A 89 9.19 -20.69 0.97
CA ARG A 89 8.23 -20.17 0.00
C ARG A 89 7.43 -21.27 -0.66
N THR A 90 6.26 -20.90 -1.15
CA THR A 90 5.30 -21.83 -1.75
C THR A 90 4.84 -21.31 -3.09
N PHE A 91 4.81 -22.20 -4.06
CA PHE A 91 4.32 -21.95 -5.38
C PHE A 91 3.14 -22.86 -5.68
N PHE A 92 1.98 -22.26 -5.91
CA PHE A 92 0.77 -22.95 -6.28
C PHE A 92 0.60 -22.93 -7.79
N ILE A 93 0.38 -24.12 -8.35
CA ILE A 93 -0.07 -24.34 -9.73
C ILE A 93 -1.50 -24.82 -9.62
N ILE A 94 -2.45 -24.04 -10.12
CA ILE A 94 -3.88 -24.27 -9.87
C ILE A 94 -4.60 -24.40 -11.21
N ASP A 95 -5.08 -25.60 -11.52
CA ASP A 95 -5.98 -25.81 -12.64
C ASP A 95 -7.38 -25.38 -12.23
N CYS A 96 -7.78 -24.17 -12.62
CA CYS A 96 -9.06 -23.60 -12.25
C CYS A 96 -10.08 -23.74 -13.38
N MET A 97 -11.32 -24.04 -13.01
CA MET A 97 -12.49 -24.16 -13.87
C MET A 97 -13.35 -22.89 -13.86
N THR A 98 -13.36 -22.16 -12.74
CA THR A 98 -14.26 -21.02 -12.52
C THR A 98 -13.55 -19.67 -12.40
N GLY A 99 -12.29 -19.60 -12.85
CA GLY A 99 -11.50 -18.37 -12.85
C GLY A 99 -12.19 -17.22 -13.59
N LYS A 100 -11.98 -15.99 -13.12
CA LYS A 100 -12.51 -14.78 -13.78
C LYS A 100 -11.38 -13.96 -14.37
N ASP A 101 -11.32 -13.86 -15.70
CA ASP A 101 -10.40 -12.94 -16.37
C ASP A 101 -10.79 -11.50 -16.05
N ILE A 102 -9.93 -10.83 -15.29
CA ILE A 102 -10.08 -9.42 -14.94
C ILE A 102 -9.04 -8.55 -15.62
N GLY A 103 -8.25 -9.07 -16.57
CA GLY A 103 -7.15 -8.35 -17.22
C GLY A 103 -7.59 -7.03 -17.87
N LYS A 104 -8.79 -6.99 -18.46
CA LYS A 104 -9.39 -5.75 -19.02
C LYS A 104 -9.73 -4.69 -17.97
N HIS A 105 -9.91 -5.11 -16.73
CA HIS A 105 -10.22 -4.27 -15.58
C HIS A 105 -9.01 -4.09 -14.65
N SER A 106 -7.90 -4.77 -14.94
CA SER A 106 -6.67 -4.66 -14.16
C SER A 106 -6.02 -3.30 -14.37
N TYR A 107 -5.41 -2.79 -13.30
CA TYR A 107 -4.57 -1.60 -13.35
C TYR A 107 -3.35 -1.83 -14.26
N PHE A 108 -2.83 -3.05 -14.32
CA PHE A 108 -1.72 -3.45 -15.16
C PHE A 108 -2.23 -4.03 -16.48
N LYS A 109 -2.58 -3.16 -17.44
CA LYS A 109 -3.20 -3.54 -18.73
C LYS A 109 -2.43 -4.57 -19.59
N LYS A 110 -1.17 -4.88 -19.25
CA LYS A 110 -0.33 -5.86 -19.94
C LYS A 110 -0.28 -7.21 -19.23
N GLU A 111 -0.78 -7.30 -18.00
CA GLU A 111 -0.80 -8.53 -17.22
C GLU A 111 -2.09 -9.31 -17.52
N GLN A 112 -1.95 -10.61 -17.77
CA GLN A 112 -3.07 -11.53 -17.82
C GLN A 112 -3.41 -11.92 -16.39
N GLU A 113 -4.40 -11.24 -15.82
CA GLU A 113 -4.80 -11.39 -14.42
C GLU A 113 -6.11 -12.15 -14.33
N VAL A 114 -6.05 -13.33 -13.69
CA VAL A 114 -7.21 -14.17 -13.45
C VAL A 114 -7.47 -14.21 -11.95
N LEU A 115 -8.70 -13.88 -11.57
CA LEU A 115 -9.13 -13.90 -10.18
C LEU A 115 -9.71 -15.27 -9.83
N LEU A 116 -9.03 -15.97 -8.90
CA LEU A 116 -9.57 -17.14 -8.22
C LEU A 116 -10.52 -16.69 -7.12
N LEU A 117 -11.71 -17.27 -7.09
CA LEU A 117 -12.77 -16.90 -6.16
C LEU A 117 -12.56 -17.51 -4.77
N PRO A 118 -13.14 -16.92 -3.72
CA PRO A 118 -13.18 -17.55 -2.41
C PRO A 118 -14.13 -18.76 -2.44
N ALA A 119 -13.99 -19.63 -1.45
CA ALA A 119 -14.76 -20.87 -1.34
C ALA A 119 -14.60 -21.82 -2.56
N THR A 120 -13.53 -21.67 -3.35
CA THR A 120 -13.21 -22.62 -4.42
C THR A 120 -12.72 -23.93 -3.82
N HIS A 121 -13.35 -25.04 -4.20
CA HIS A 121 -12.94 -26.36 -3.74
C HIS A 121 -11.80 -26.85 -4.62
N VAL A 122 -10.73 -27.32 -4.00
CA VAL A 122 -9.57 -27.85 -4.72
C VAL A 122 -9.08 -29.15 -4.10
N GLU A 123 -8.51 -30.01 -4.93
CA GLU A 123 -7.82 -31.23 -4.52
C GLU A 123 -6.32 -31.09 -4.80
N VAL A 124 -5.49 -31.54 -3.86
CA VAL A 124 -4.04 -31.58 -4.05
C VAL A 124 -3.69 -32.77 -4.91
N ILE A 125 -3.23 -32.53 -6.14
CA ILE A 125 -2.90 -33.59 -7.09
C ILE A 125 -1.41 -33.94 -7.09
N ASN A 126 -0.55 -32.99 -6.70
CA ASN A 126 0.89 -33.21 -6.59
C ASN A 126 1.51 -32.25 -5.57
N TYR A 127 2.60 -32.69 -4.95
CA TYR A 127 3.40 -31.91 -4.02
C TYR A 127 4.88 -32.22 -4.25
N GLU A 128 5.68 -31.17 -4.48
CA GLU A 128 7.11 -31.27 -4.72
C GLU A 128 7.85 -30.30 -3.80
N GLN A 129 9.02 -30.72 -3.34
CA GLN A 129 9.94 -29.85 -2.63
C GLN A 129 11.19 -29.69 -3.48
N GLU A 130 11.41 -28.47 -3.95
CA GLU A 130 12.57 -28.09 -4.75
C GLU A 130 13.69 -27.52 -3.86
N GLU A 131 14.84 -27.26 -4.49
CA GLU A 131 15.98 -26.62 -3.83
C GLU A 131 15.62 -25.23 -3.26
N ASN A 132 16.44 -24.76 -2.32
CA ASN A 132 16.30 -23.44 -1.69
C ASN A 132 14.99 -23.22 -0.89
N ASN A 133 14.34 -24.27 -0.36
CA ASN A 133 13.10 -24.21 0.43
C ASN A 133 11.87 -23.73 -0.37
N LEU A 134 11.78 -24.14 -1.63
CA LEU A 134 10.60 -23.93 -2.46
C LEU A 134 9.69 -25.16 -2.40
N HIS A 135 8.45 -24.98 -1.95
CA HIS A 135 7.41 -25.99 -1.99
C HIS A 135 6.47 -25.73 -3.17
N VAL A 136 6.34 -26.68 -4.09
CA VAL A 136 5.46 -26.58 -5.25
C VAL A 136 4.24 -27.47 -5.02
N ILE A 137 3.05 -26.87 -5.09
CA ILE A 137 1.78 -27.54 -4.79
C ILE A 137 0.87 -27.42 -6.00
N HIS A 138 0.51 -28.56 -6.56
CA HIS A 138 -0.45 -28.62 -7.66
C HIS A 138 -1.84 -28.86 -7.11
N LEU A 139 -2.76 -27.99 -7.48
CA LEU A 139 -4.14 -28.00 -7.06
C LEU A 139 -5.03 -28.12 -8.30
N GLN A 140 -6.03 -28.98 -8.24
CA GLN A 140 -7.10 -29.07 -9.23
C GLN A 140 -8.38 -28.55 -8.61
N GLU A 141 -9.02 -27.55 -9.23
CA GLU A 141 -10.38 -27.16 -8.86
C GLU A 141 -11.34 -28.32 -9.11
N ILE A 142 -12.19 -28.59 -8.13
CA ILE A 142 -13.21 -29.64 -8.18
C ILE A 142 -14.58 -29.00 -8.08
N GLU A 143 -15.57 -29.62 -8.71
CA GLU A 143 -16.94 -29.13 -8.69
C GLU A 143 -17.49 -29.10 -7.26
N SER A 144 -18.18 -28.01 -6.92
CA SER A 144 -18.82 -27.80 -5.63
C SER A 144 -20.33 -27.89 -5.77
N SER A 145 -21.00 -28.52 -4.81
CA SER A 145 -22.47 -28.51 -4.70
C SER A 145 -23.03 -27.13 -4.36
N HIS A 146 -22.17 -26.15 -4.06
CA HIS A 146 -22.53 -24.78 -3.74
C HIS A 146 -21.94 -23.83 -4.78
N VAL A 147 -22.78 -23.29 -5.65
CA VAL A 147 -22.39 -22.28 -6.63
C VAL A 147 -22.33 -20.93 -5.93
N LEU A 148 -21.14 -20.34 -5.81
CA LEU A 148 -20.97 -19.02 -5.19
C LEU A 148 -21.56 -17.89 -6.06
N LEU A 149 -21.44 -18.03 -7.38
CA LEU A 149 -21.88 -17.04 -8.35
C LEU A 149 -23.06 -17.58 -9.15
N GLU A 150 -24.27 -17.26 -8.72
CA GLU A 150 -25.45 -17.56 -9.53
C GLU A 150 -25.49 -16.66 -10.78
N PRO A 151 -25.81 -17.20 -11.97
CA PRO A 151 -26.03 -16.41 -13.17
C PRO A 151 -27.17 -15.43 -12.93
N VAL A 152 -26.94 -14.14 -13.15
CA VAL A 152 -28.02 -13.15 -12.98
C VAL A 152 -29.01 -13.30 -14.13
N SER A 153 -30.25 -13.67 -13.81
CA SER A 153 -31.31 -13.90 -14.78
C SER A 153 -31.97 -12.59 -15.24
N SER A 154 -31.57 -12.13 -16.43
CA SER A 154 -32.25 -11.16 -17.30
C SER A 154 -32.36 -9.69 -16.84
N GLU A 155 -32.52 -8.82 -17.83
CA GLU A 155 -32.55 -7.34 -17.80
C GLU A 155 -33.61 -6.72 -16.87
N LYS A 156 -34.54 -7.52 -16.32
CA LYS A 156 -35.61 -7.06 -15.41
C LYS A 156 -35.11 -6.46 -14.10
N GLU A 157 -34.02 -6.95 -13.51
CA GLU A 157 -33.46 -6.34 -12.28
C GLU A 157 -32.92 -4.92 -12.53
N ILE A 158 -32.55 -4.59 -13.77
CA ILE A 158 -32.07 -3.26 -14.15
C ILE A 158 -33.24 -2.28 -14.35
N GLU A 159 -34.36 -2.75 -14.92
CA GLU A 159 -35.58 -1.93 -15.05
C GLU A 159 -36.16 -1.53 -13.69
N ASP A 160 -36.12 -2.43 -12.70
CA ASP A 160 -36.61 -2.15 -11.34
C ASP A 160 -35.72 -1.14 -10.61
N LEU A 161 -34.41 -1.11 -10.90
CA LEU A 161 -33.48 -0.09 -10.40
C LEU A 161 -33.72 1.29 -11.05
N GLY A 162 -34.21 1.33 -12.30
CA GLY A 162 -34.52 2.57 -13.03
C GLY A 162 -35.87 3.21 -12.66
N LYS A 163 -36.85 2.41 -12.21
CA LYS A 163 -38.20 2.88 -11.82
C LYS A 163 -38.30 3.32 -10.36
N ALA A 164 -37.31 2.99 -9.52
CA ALA A 164 -37.23 3.50 -8.17
C ALA A 164 -36.85 4.99 -8.19
N SER A 165 -37.82 5.87 -7.91
CA SER A 165 -37.60 7.31 -7.69
C SER A 165 -36.39 7.53 -6.79
N VAL A 166 -35.29 8.04 -7.36
CA VAL A 166 -34.07 8.41 -6.64
C VAL A 166 -34.36 9.62 -5.76
N ARG A 167 -34.99 9.39 -4.60
CA ARG A 167 -34.55 10.11 -3.41
C ARG A 167 -33.11 9.66 -3.23
N LYS A 168 -32.14 10.60 -3.31
CA LYS A 168 -30.74 10.34 -2.95
C LYS A 168 -30.78 9.44 -1.71
N PRO A 169 -30.39 8.16 -1.81
CA PRO A 169 -30.33 7.37 -0.61
C PRO A 169 -29.24 8.05 0.19
N THR A 170 -29.60 8.61 1.34
CA THR A 170 -28.64 8.77 2.41
C THR A 170 -28.21 7.34 2.71
N ILE A 171 -27.17 6.88 2.02
CA ILE A 171 -26.54 5.60 2.28
C ILE A 171 -25.95 5.78 3.67
N ARG A 172 -26.77 5.53 4.70
CA ARG A 172 -26.27 5.02 5.97
C ARG A 172 -25.73 3.66 5.60
N VAL A 173 -24.48 3.63 5.13
CA VAL A 173 -23.64 2.44 5.18
C VAL A 173 -23.89 1.90 6.59
N PRO A 174 -24.37 0.65 6.76
CA PRO A 174 -24.36 0.08 8.08
C PRO A 174 -22.91 0.21 8.51
N ILE A 175 -22.62 1.02 9.53
CA ILE A 175 -21.29 1.14 10.09
C ILE A 175 -20.97 -0.25 10.59
N ILE A 176 -20.41 -1.10 9.74
CA ILE A 176 -19.93 -2.40 10.16
C ILE A 176 -18.54 -2.19 10.75
N GLY A 177 -18.53 -1.34 11.76
CA GLY A 177 -17.46 -1.13 12.72
C GLY A 177 -17.99 -1.17 14.16
N ALA A 178 -19.30 -1.18 14.38
CA ALA A 178 -19.86 -1.05 15.72
C ALA A 178 -19.93 -2.36 16.53
N THR A 179 -19.84 -3.55 15.91
CA THR A 179 -20.11 -4.81 16.62
C THR A 179 -18.97 -5.85 16.62
N ILE A 180 -17.88 -5.63 15.87
CA ILE A 180 -16.68 -6.49 15.96
C ILE A 180 -15.59 -5.85 16.84
N PHE A 181 -15.68 -4.54 17.11
CA PHE A 181 -14.73 -3.82 17.97
C PHE A 181 -15.31 -3.41 19.33
N GLN A 182 -16.23 -4.19 19.90
CA GLN A 182 -16.56 -4.00 21.32
C GLN A 182 -15.60 -4.77 22.21
N ARG A 183 -14.83 -3.95 22.96
CA ARG A 183 -13.79 -4.23 23.98
C ARG A 183 -12.43 -4.46 23.28
N TYR A 184 -11.45 -3.57 23.41
CA TYR A 184 -10.87 -3.10 24.67
C TYR A 184 -10.50 -1.60 24.65
N ARG A 185 -10.82 -0.92 25.76
CA ARG A 185 -10.41 0.45 26.07
C ARG A 185 -8.92 0.47 26.43
N THR A 186 -8.12 1.27 25.72
CA THR A 186 -7.36 2.29 26.45
C THR A 186 -8.20 3.56 26.38
N SER A 187 -8.81 3.97 27.50
CA SER A 187 -9.72 5.12 27.54
C SER A 187 -9.05 6.37 26.96
N LYS A 188 -7.76 6.56 27.23
CA LYS A 188 -6.96 7.70 26.77
C LYS A 188 -6.74 7.77 25.25
N LEU A 189 -6.58 6.66 24.52
CA LEU A 189 -6.38 6.71 23.06
C LEU A 189 -7.71 7.03 22.37
N ASN A 190 -8.79 6.38 22.80
CA ASN A 190 -10.12 6.64 22.28
C ASN A 190 -10.58 8.06 22.61
N GLU A 191 -10.37 8.56 23.83
CA GLU A 191 -10.68 9.96 24.19
C GLU A 191 -9.93 10.95 23.29
N CYS A 192 -8.62 10.75 23.05
CA CYS A 192 -7.87 11.60 22.13
C CYS A 192 -8.40 11.51 20.69
N MET A 193 -8.72 10.32 20.18
CA MET A 193 -9.32 10.18 18.85
C MET A 193 -10.72 10.82 18.77
N GLN A 194 -11.52 10.75 19.85
CA GLN A 194 -12.84 11.38 19.92
C GLN A 194 -12.76 12.91 19.92
N GLN A 195 -11.70 13.48 20.50
CA GLN A 195 -11.45 14.93 20.45
C GLN A 195 -11.09 15.42 19.03
N CYS A 196 -10.67 14.54 18.12
CA CYS A 196 -10.24 14.87 16.76
C CYS A 196 -11.37 14.82 15.70
N LYS A 197 -12.61 14.54 16.08
CA LYS A 197 -13.75 14.15 15.21
C LYS A 197 -14.35 15.25 14.30
N SER A 198 -13.61 16.29 13.93
CA SER A 198 -14.18 17.45 13.22
C SER A 198 -13.35 17.93 12.03
N GLN A 199 -12.75 17.03 11.24
CA GLN A 199 -11.85 17.37 10.13
C GLN A 199 -10.64 18.20 10.59
N SER A 200 -10.23 17.99 11.84
CA SER A 200 -9.14 18.72 12.47
C SER A 200 -7.84 17.91 12.41
N ASP A 201 -6.84 18.38 13.14
CA ASP A 201 -5.55 17.74 13.31
C ASP A 201 -5.61 16.70 14.42
N ALA A 202 -5.04 15.52 14.20
CA ALA A 202 -4.99 14.43 15.16
C ALA A 202 -3.56 14.20 15.66
N TYR A 203 -3.34 14.50 16.94
CA TYR A 203 -2.03 14.41 17.58
C TYR A 203 -1.92 13.16 18.46
N LEU A 204 -1.14 12.18 17.98
CA LEU A 204 -0.93 10.89 18.64
C LEU A 204 0.56 10.59 18.89
N ASN A 205 1.39 11.63 18.89
CA ASN A 205 2.84 11.55 19.06
C ASN A 205 3.28 10.91 20.40
N GLY A 206 4.45 10.28 20.41
CA GLY A 206 5.12 9.75 21.60
C GLY A 206 4.43 8.53 22.22
N ARG A 207 3.49 7.90 21.51
CA ARG A 207 2.72 6.76 22.00
C ARG A 207 3.30 5.48 21.42
N ARG A 208 3.62 4.51 22.25
CA ARG A 208 4.02 3.17 21.77
C ARG A 208 2.79 2.44 21.21
N LEU A 209 2.49 2.65 19.93
CA LEU A 209 1.34 2.05 19.26
C LEU A 209 1.67 0.60 18.90
N THR A 210 0.83 -0.32 19.36
CA THR A 210 0.82 -1.69 18.84
C THR A 210 0.19 -1.72 17.45
N LYS A 211 0.31 -2.85 16.75
CA LYS A 211 -0.40 -3.08 15.48
C LYS A 211 -1.90 -2.76 15.60
N HIS A 212 -2.54 -3.26 16.66
CA HIS A 212 -3.95 -3.03 16.91
C HIS A 212 -4.28 -1.55 17.15
N ASP A 213 -3.39 -0.80 17.81
CA ASP A 213 -3.59 0.63 17.99
C ASP A 213 -3.50 1.37 16.65
N VAL A 214 -2.56 0.99 15.77
CA VAL A 214 -2.46 1.55 14.42
C VAL A 214 -3.71 1.23 13.60
N GLU A 215 -4.22 0.00 13.65
CA GLU A 215 -5.48 -0.38 12.99
C GLU A 215 -6.66 0.47 13.50
N SER A 216 -6.73 0.70 14.81
CA SER A 216 -7.79 1.52 15.42
C SER A 216 -7.70 2.99 15.01
N VAL A 217 -6.48 3.54 14.98
CA VAL A 217 -6.19 4.90 14.52
C VAL A 217 -6.55 5.07 13.05
N VAL A 218 -6.13 4.13 12.21
CA VAL A 218 -6.40 4.14 10.77
C VAL A 218 -7.90 4.04 10.51
N GLN A 219 -8.61 3.14 11.19
CA GLN A 219 -10.05 3.02 11.05
C GLN A 219 -10.75 4.34 11.40
N GLN A 220 -10.51 4.86 12.60
CA GLN A 220 -11.27 6.01 13.10
C GLN A 220 -10.87 7.34 12.45
N LEU A 221 -9.60 7.52 12.08
CA LEU A 221 -9.12 8.83 11.63
C LEU A 221 -8.97 8.92 10.11
N VAL A 222 -8.53 7.83 9.47
CA VAL A 222 -8.25 7.80 8.03
C VAL A 222 -9.41 7.22 7.24
N ILE A 223 -9.93 6.04 7.61
CA ILE A 223 -11.04 5.39 6.89
C ILE A 223 -12.36 6.11 7.15
N ASP A 224 -12.65 6.44 8.41
CA ASP A 224 -13.86 7.20 8.78
C ASP A 224 -13.72 8.70 8.44
N LYS A 225 -12.59 9.10 7.83
CA LYS A 225 -12.35 10.46 7.29
C LYS A 225 -12.52 11.58 8.32
N GLN A 226 -12.07 11.33 9.55
CA GLN A 226 -12.30 12.25 10.68
C GLN A 226 -11.21 13.32 10.82
N CYS A 227 -10.05 13.18 10.17
CA CYS A 227 -8.97 14.17 10.25
C CYS A 227 -8.45 14.63 8.89
N ARG A 228 -7.79 15.79 8.90
CA ARG A 228 -7.02 16.35 7.77
C ARG A 228 -5.51 16.27 7.99
N ALA A 229 -5.07 16.21 9.24
CA ALA A 229 -3.68 15.99 9.59
C ALA A 229 -3.56 14.86 10.61
N LEU A 230 -2.58 13.98 10.43
CA LEU A 230 -2.30 12.87 11.33
C LEU A 230 -0.84 12.92 11.76
N PHE A 231 -0.62 13.08 13.06
CA PHE A 231 0.70 13.15 13.67
C PHE A 231 0.94 11.90 14.53
N LEU A 232 1.87 11.06 14.09
CA LEU A 232 2.27 9.79 14.72
C LEU A 232 3.80 9.76 14.92
N ARG A 233 4.38 10.89 15.33
CA ARG A 233 5.81 10.98 15.66
C ARG A 233 6.14 10.08 16.85
N GLU A 234 7.32 9.47 16.88
CA GLU A 234 7.79 8.64 18.01
C GLU A 234 6.76 7.58 18.44
N SER A 235 6.09 6.96 17.48
CA SER A 235 4.98 6.03 17.75
C SER A 235 5.38 4.56 17.77
N HIS A 236 6.69 4.27 17.69
CA HIS A 236 7.26 2.92 17.52
C HIS A 236 6.72 2.15 16.30
N MET A 237 6.28 2.88 15.28
CA MET A 237 5.69 2.27 14.08
C MET A 237 6.76 1.57 13.25
N THR A 238 6.47 0.35 12.81
CA THR A 238 7.30 -0.46 11.91
C THR A 238 6.79 -0.40 10.47
N SER A 239 7.45 -1.10 9.55
CA SER A 239 6.99 -1.27 8.16
C SER A 239 5.56 -1.84 8.07
N GLU A 240 5.15 -2.70 9.00
CA GLU A 240 3.77 -3.23 9.06
C GLU A 240 2.75 -2.14 9.37
N GLY A 241 3.05 -1.23 10.30
CA GLY A 241 2.20 -0.07 10.56
C GLY A 241 2.11 0.87 9.35
N ALA A 242 3.23 1.06 8.64
CA ALA A 242 3.28 1.81 7.38
C ALA A 242 2.36 1.20 6.31
N MET A 243 2.37 -0.13 6.19
CA MET A 243 1.51 -0.88 5.27
C MET A 243 0.03 -0.63 5.57
N ILE A 244 -0.38 -0.71 6.85
CA ILE A 244 -1.77 -0.50 7.27
C ILE A 244 -2.24 0.93 6.92
N ILE A 245 -1.44 1.95 7.24
CA ILE A 245 -1.75 3.34 6.87
C ILE A 245 -1.84 3.49 5.34
N SER A 246 -0.88 2.92 4.62
CA SER A 246 -0.79 3.02 3.15
C SER A 246 -1.99 2.41 2.44
N GLU A 247 -2.54 1.30 2.95
CA GLU A 247 -3.77 0.73 2.42
C GLU A 247 -4.96 1.69 2.55
N ALA A 248 -5.06 2.42 3.65
CA ALA A 248 -6.14 3.37 3.88
C ALA A 248 -5.98 4.67 3.07
N LEU A 249 -4.74 5.12 2.83
CA LEU A 249 -4.46 6.34 2.07
C LEU A 249 -4.97 6.29 0.62
N ARG A 250 -5.01 5.12 -0.01
CA ARG A 250 -5.44 4.94 -1.42
C ARG A 250 -6.88 5.35 -1.71
N ASN A 251 -7.72 5.39 -0.69
CA ASN A 251 -9.14 5.76 -0.82
C ASN A 251 -9.51 6.92 0.12
N ASN A 252 -8.50 7.55 0.72
CA ASN A 252 -8.70 8.71 1.58
C ASN A 252 -8.58 9.98 0.73
N ASP A 253 -9.57 10.85 0.88
CA ASP A 253 -9.71 12.14 0.18
C ASP A 253 -9.84 13.31 1.18
N THR A 254 -9.44 13.11 2.44
CA THR A 254 -9.52 14.14 3.48
C THR A 254 -8.17 14.47 4.08
N LEU A 255 -7.26 13.50 4.17
CA LEU A 255 -5.96 13.65 4.77
C LEU A 255 -5.06 14.45 3.82
N VAL A 256 -4.57 15.56 4.34
CA VAL A 256 -3.69 16.53 3.70
C VAL A 256 -2.27 16.41 4.26
N LYS A 257 -2.15 16.05 5.55
CA LYS A 257 -0.86 16.00 6.25
C LYS A 257 -0.65 14.67 6.96
N LEU A 258 0.51 14.06 6.75
CA LEU A 258 0.89 12.82 7.41
C LEU A 258 2.30 12.92 7.97
N PHE A 259 2.41 12.87 9.30
CA PHE A 259 3.66 13.05 10.02
C PHE A 259 4.04 11.77 10.76
N LEU A 260 5.07 11.09 10.27
CA LEU A 260 5.53 9.79 10.73
C LEU A 260 6.98 9.82 11.24
N SER A 261 7.47 10.98 11.70
CA SER A 261 8.87 11.13 12.07
C SER A 261 9.26 10.31 13.31
N HIS A 262 10.54 9.95 13.42
CA HIS A 262 11.08 9.15 14.53
C HIS A 262 10.35 7.81 14.75
N ASN A 263 10.09 7.09 13.66
CA ASN A 263 9.60 5.72 13.69
C ASN A 263 10.67 4.77 13.12
N LYS A 264 10.31 3.50 12.90
CA LYS A 264 11.20 2.46 12.36
C LYS A 264 10.60 1.86 11.10
N LEU A 265 10.18 2.73 10.17
CA LEU A 265 9.53 2.29 8.94
C LEU A 265 10.49 1.52 8.02
N GLY A 266 11.75 1.96 7.93
CA GLY A 266 12.73 1.41 7.00
C GLY A 266 12.30 1.54 5.54
N ASP A 267 13.13 1.04 4.62
CA ASP A 267 12.83 1.13 3.18
C ASP A 267 11.55 0.39 2.78
N ASP A 268 11.24 -0.72 3.45
CA ASP A 268 9.99 -1.48 3.22
C ASP A 268 8.75 -0.65 3.57
N GLY A 269 8.77 0.05 4.71
CA GLY A 269 7.69 0.95 5.10
C GLY A 269 7.52 2.10 4.11
N ILE A 270 8.63 2.66 3.62
CA ILE A 270 8.63 3.71 2.60
C ILE A 270 8.07 3.20 1.27
N ASN A 271 8.37 1.97 0.86
CA ASN A 271 7.82 1.37 -0.35
C ASN A 271 6.27 1.35 -0.30
N TYR A 272 5.69 0.94 0.83
CA TYR A 272 4.23 0.95 0.98
C TYR A 272 3.63 2.35 0.82
N ILE A 273 4.23 3.34 1.50
CA ILE A 273 3.78 4.75 1.44
C ILE A 273 3.93 5.29 0.02
N ALA A 274 5.09 5.09 -0.61
CA ALA A 274 5.38 5.51 -1.97
C ALA A 274 4.32 4.95 -2.94
N ARG A 275 4.06 3.64 -2.89
CA ARG A 275 3.05 2.99 -3.75
C ARG A 275 1.62 3.48 -3.51
N ALA A 276 1.29 3.96 -2.29
CA ALA A 276 -0.03 4.50 -1.99
C ALA A 276 -0.21 5.92 -2.53
N LEU A 277 0.89 6.66 -2.69
CA LEU A 277 0.89 8.04 -3.18
C LEU A 277 1.21 8.16 -4.67
N SER A 278 1.71 7.11 -5.32
CA SER A 278 1.96 7.09 -6.77
C SER A 278 0.67 7.19 -7.60
N GLY A 279 0.73 7.93 -8.71
CA GLY A 279 -0.34 8.09 -9.68
C GLY A 279 -1.61 8.72 -9.09
N VAL A 280 -2.77 8.22 -9.54
CA VAL A 280 -4.09 8.75 -9.13
C VAL A 280 -4.60 8.21 -7.78
N ASN A 281 -3.79 7.43 -7.06
CA ASN A 281 -4.22 6.73 -5.84
C ASN A 281 -4.48 7.67 -4.66
N ASN A 282 -3.81 8.82 -4.59
CA ASN A 282 -4.10 9.81 -3.56
C ASN A 282 -4.02 11.22 -4.14
N SER A 283 -5.17 11.90 -4.15
CA SER A 283 -5.30 13.22 -4.73
C SER A 283 -5.21 14.36 -3.70
N THR A 284 -5.05 14.06 -2.40
CA THR A 284 -5.28 15.03 -1.32
C THR A 284 -4.10 15.27 -0.39
N LEU A 285 -3.19 14.31 -0.23
CA LEU A 285 -2.01 14.49 0.61
C LEU A 285 -1.09 15.55 -0.01
N ARG A 286 -0.66 16.51 0.81
CA ARG A 286 0.21 17.64 0.42
C ARG A 286 1.50 17.65 1.22
N GLU A 287 1.47 17.20 2.47
CA GLU A 287 2.60 17.25 3.40
C GLU A 287 2.91 15.87 3.96
N LEU A 288 4.15 15.41 3.76
CA LEU A 288 4.62 14.11 4.25
C LEU A 288 5.94 14.26 4.99
N ASN A 289 5.93 13.96 6.29
CA ASN A 289 7.12 13.98 7.12
C ASN A 289 7.57 12.56 7.46
N LEU A 290 8.76 12.19 6.97
CA LEU A 290 9.39 10.88 7.14
C LEU A 290 10.78 11.00 7.80
N CYS A 291 11.03 12.08 8.54
CA CYS A 291 12.32 12.27 9.21
C CYS A 291 12.62 11.12 10.19
N HIS A 292 13.88 10.71 10.29
CA HIS A 292 14.35 9.73 11.27
C HIS A 292 13.60 8.39 11.20
N ASN A 293 13.62 7.74 10.02
CA ASN A 293 12.95 6.47 9.76
C ASN A 293 13.86 5.36 9.22
N GLY A 294 15.18 5.61 9.16
CA GLY A 294 16.15 4.65 8.66
C GLY A 294 16.06 4.45 7.14
N ILE A 295 15.70 5.50 6.40
CA ILE A 295 15.56 5.45 4.93
C ILE A 295 16.95 5.45 4.30
N THR A 296 17.24 4.48 3.45
CA THR A 296 18.51 4.39 2.70
C THR A 296 18.33 4.88 1.26
N ASP A 297 19.34 4.70 0.41
CA ASP A 297 19.23 4.95 -1.03
C ASP A 297 18.10 4.15 -1.70
N GLN A 298 17.77 2.97 -1.18
CA GLN A 298 16.68 2.15 -1.70
C GLN A 298 15.30 2.78 -1.43
N GLY A 299 15.08 3.30 -0.22
CA GLY A 299 13.87 4.05 0.10
C GLY A 299 13.78 5.37 -0.66
N ALA A 300 14.91 6.04 -0.89
CA ALA A 300 14.97 7.24 -1.73
C ALA A 300 14.57 6.96 -3.19
N GLU A 301 14.98 5.82 -3.77
CA GLU A 301 14.53 5.37 -5.10
C GLU A 301 13.00 5.15 -5.14
N TYR A 302 12.41 4.57 -4.10
CA TYR A 302 10.94 4.42 -4.04
C TYR A 302 10.22 5.75 -4.00
N LEU A 303 10.73 6.71 -3.21
CA LEU A 303 10.18 8.07 -3.16
C LEU A 303 10.35 8.79 -4.50
N ALA A 304 11.50 8.64 -5.17
CA ALA A 304 11.73 9.21 -6.50
C ALA A 304 10.69 8.69 -7.51
N ARG A 305 10.49 7.37 -7.60
CA ARG A 305 9.46 6.78 -8.47
C ARG A 305 8.05 7.24 -8.15
N MET A 306 7.75 7.47 -6.87
CA MET A 306 6.46 8.03 -6.48
C MET A 306 6.29 9.46 -7.00
N LEU A 307 7.33 10.30 -6.87
CA LEU A 307 7.31 11.69 -7.33
C LEU A 307 7.19 11.82 -8.86
N GLU A 308 7.58 10.82 -9.65
CA GLU A 308 7.41 10.84 -11.11
C GLU A 308 5.95 10.99 -11.56
N SER A 309 5.00 10.52 -10.74
CA SER A 309 3.57 10.49 -11.07
C SER A 309 2.68 11.15 -10.02
N ASN A 310 3.25 11.59 -8.91
CA ASN A 310 2.52 12.29 -7.86
C ASN A 310 2.48 13.79 -8.15
N GLU A 311 1.28 14.30 -8.38
CA GLU A 311 1.00 15.71 -8.72
C GLU A 311 0.39 16.48 -7.55
N THR A 312 0.56 15.98 -6.32
CA THR A 312 -0.16 16.47 -5.15
C THR A 312 0.76 16.89 -4.01
N LEU A 313 1.82 16.12 -3.78
CA LEU A 313 2.74 16.35 -2.69
C LEU A 313 3.57 17.62 -2.93
N THR A 314 3.49 18.55 -1.98
CA THR A 314 4.19 19.84 -2.02
C THR A 314 5.33 19.89 -1.00
N HIS A 315 5.24 19.16 0.10
CA HIS A 315 6.24 19.14 1.16
C HIS A 315 6.68 17.71 1.50
N LEU A 316 7.98 17.48 1.44
CA LEU A 316 8.61 16.21 1.78
C LEU A 316 9.81 16.45 2.71
N TRP A 317 9.72 15.95 3.95
CA TRP A 317 10.80 16.02 4.92
C TRP A 317 11.44 14.65 5.12
N LEU A 318 12.75 14.56 4.87
CA LEU A 318 13.57 13.34 4.93
C LEU A 318 14.77 13.50 5.86
N ALA A 319 14.71 14.43 6.82
CA ALA A 319 15.83 14.71 7.72
C ALA A 319 16.24 13.48 8.55
N SER A 320 17.52 13.41 8.90
CA SER A 320 18.11 12.38 9.77
C SER A 320 17.84 10.95 9.29
N ASN A 321 17.98 10.71 7.99
CA ASN A 321 17.95 9.38 7.38
C ASN A 321 19.34 8.98 6.88
N GLU A 322 19.44 7.86 6.18
CA GLU A 322 20.69 7.28 5.71
C GLU A 322 20.92 7.46 4.20
N ILE A 323 20.29 8.49 3.60
CA ILE A 323 20.39 8.75 2.17
C ILE A 323 21.79 9.23 1.84
N SER A 324 22.44 8.60 0.86
CA SER A 324 23.76 8.96 0.37
C SER A 324 23.68 9.80 -0.90
N ASP A 325 24.83 10.08 -1.52
CA ASP A 325 24.89 10.79 -2.80
C ASP A 325 24.09 10.06 -3.91
N ARG A 326 23.95 8.72 -3.83
CA ARG A 326 23.19 7.93 -4.81
C ARG A 326 21.68 8.16 -4.68
N GLY A 327 21.12 8.08 -3.47
CA GLY A 327 19.70 8.36 -3.27
C GLY A 327 19.34 9.82 -3.57
N LEU A 328 20.24 10.75 -3.23
CA LEU A 328 20.11 12.16 -3.60
C LEU A 328 20.02 12.37 -5.12
N GLU A 329 20.87 11.69 -5.89
CA GLU A 329 20.88 11.76 -7.35
C GLU A 329 19.53 11.38 -7.94
N ARG A 330 18.94 10.27 -7.48
CA ARG A 330 17.65 9.78 -7.98
C ARG A 330 16.49 10.72 -7.64
N LEU A 331 16.46 11.26 -6.42
CA LEU A 331 15.48 12.28 -6.04
C LEU A 331 15.61 13.53 -6.94
N CYS A 332 16.83 14.04 -7.12
CA CYS A 332 17.06 15.24 -7.92
C CYS A 332 16.77 15.04 -9.40
N GLU A 333 17.12 13.87 -9.97
CA GLU A 333 16.82 13.53 -11.36
C GLU A 333 15.31 13.63 -11.65
N VAL A 334 14.47 13.08 -10.78
CA VAL A 334 13.01 13.15 -10.92
C VAL A 334 12.49 14.57 -10.71
N LEU A 335 13.01 15.29 -9.71
CA LEU A 335 12.61 16.68 -9.44
C LEU A 335 12.99 17.65 -10.57
N ILE A 336 14.03 17.34 -11.34
CA ILE A 336 14.43 18.15 -12.50
C ILE A 336 13.56 17.82 -13.72
N ASN A 337 13.29 16.55 -13.96
CA ASN A 337 12.79 16.08 -15.26
C ASN A 337 11.30 15.72 -15.29
N LYS A 338 10.67 15.49 -14.14
CA LYS A 338 9.34 14.85 -14.06
C LYS A 338 8.39 15.50 -13.06
N ASN A 339 8.88 15.94 -11.91
CA ASN A 339 8.02 16.48 -10.86
C ASN A 339 8.05 18.02 -10.84
N GLU A 340 6.88 18.63 -11.04
CA GLU A 340 6.71 20.08 -11.00
C GLU A 340 5.88 20.56 -9.79
N THR A 341 5.51 19.63 -8.89
CA THR A 341 4.62 19.93 -7.75
C THR A 341 5.36 20.16 -6.44
N LEU A 342 6.46 19.45 -6.19
CA LEU A 342 7.17 19.54 -4.92
C LEU A 342 7.81 20.92 -4.76
N GLN A 343 7.53 21.57 -3.62
CA GLN A 343 7.96 22.92 -3.28
C GLN A 343 8.98 22.92 -2.15
N VAL A 344 8.81 22.04 -1.16
CA VAL A 344 9.68 21.96 0.01
C VAL A 344 10.30 20.58 0.11
N LEU A 345 11.63 20.56 0.11
CA LEU A 345 12.42 19.35 0.34
C LEU A 345 13.41 19.58 1.48
N SER A 346 13.34 18.76 2.53
CA SER A 346 14.35 18.75 3.59
C SER A 346 15.13 17.44 3.58
N LEU A 347 16.46 17.58 3.54
CA LEU A 347 17.43 16.50 3.48
C LEU A 347 18.46 16.60 4.62
N GLU A 348 18.18 17.41 5.64
CA GLU A 348 19.05 17.64 6.80
C GLU A 348 19.59 16.32 7.39
N TRP A 349 20.82 16.32 7.92
CA TRP A 349 21.42 15.15 8.60
C TRP A 349 21.46 13.83 7.77
N ASN A 350 21.51 13.91 6.44
CA ASN A 350 21.74 12.73 5.58
C ASN A 350 23.24 12.51 5.30
N LYS A 351 23.58 11.35 4.72
CA LYS A 351 24.95 10.84 4.56
C LYS A 351 25.59 11.31 3.24
N PHE A 352 25.58 12.61 2.96
CA PHE A 352 26.28 13.19 1.81
C PHE A 352 27.78 13.26 2.11
N ARG A 353 28.59 12.59 1.30
CA ARG A 353 30.00 12.28 1.65
C ARG A 353 31.02 12.66 0.58
N SER A 354 30.60 13.22 -0.54
CA SER A 354 31.53 13.58 -1.62
C SER A 354 31.16 14.88 -2.32
N ASP A 355 32.06 15.38 -3.17
CA ASP A 355 31.78 16.51 -4.06
C ASP A 355 30.65 16.20 -5.08
N ARG A 356 30.27 14.92 -5.23
CA ARG A 356 29.18 14.51 -6.12
C ARG A 356 27.84 15.10 -5.69
N SER A 357 27.53 15.10 -4.39
CA SER A 357 26.28 15.67 -3.88
C SER A 357 26.20 17.17 -4.17
N VAL A 358 27.31 17.90 -4.09
CA VAL A 358 27.31 19.33 -4.46
C VAL A 358 26.97 19.53 -5.94
N ASN A 359 27.54 18.73 -6.85
CA ASN A 359 27.22 18.84 -8.27
C ASN A 359 25.74 18.51 -8.56
N ILE A 360 25.19 17.50 -7.89
CA ILE A 360 23.77 17.14 -7.99
C ILE A 360 22.89 18.31 -7.54
N LEU A 361 23.22 18.95 -6.40
CA LEU A 361 22.47 20.08 -5.85
C LEU A 361 22.59 21.34 -6.72
N VAL A 362 23.77 21.61 -7.28
CA VAL A 362 23.98 22.68 -8.27
C VAL A 362 23.09 22.45 -9.50
N ASN A 363 23.01 21.20 -9.98
CA ASN A 363 22.16 20.82 -11.10
C ASN A 363 20.66 21.02 -10.76
N LEU A 364 20.24 20.57 -9.57
CA LEU A 364 18.88 20.78 -9.07
C LEU A 364 18.51 22.26 -9.06
N LEU A 365 19.36 23.12 -8.49
CA LEU A 365 19.08 24.56 -8.41
C LEU A 365 19.02 25.25 -9.76
N LYS A 366 19.79 24.78 -10.76
CA LYS A 366 19.79 25.34 -12.13
C LYS A 366 18.53 24.96 -12.91
N PHE A 367 18.03 23.74 -12.76
CA PHE A 367 17.02 23.19 -13.67
C PHE A 367 15.64 22.95 -13.05
N ASN A 368 15.55 22.61 -11.75
CA ASN A 368 14.25 22.48 -11.10
C ASN A 368 13.59 23.85 -10.98
N LYS A 369 12.29 23.94 -11.26
CA LYS A 369 11.52 25.18 -11.22
C LYS A 369 10.49 25.24 -10.09
N SER A 370 10.14 24.09 -9.51
CA SER A 370 9.04 23.97 -8.55
C SER A 370 9.47 24.24 -7.10
N LEU A 371 10.70 23.87 -6.73
CA LEU A 371 11.17 24.03 -5.36
C LEU A 371 11.28 25.51 -4.99
N THR A 372 10.75 25.83 -3.82
CA THR A 372 10.87 27.12 -3.14
C THR A 372 11.72 27.01 -1.89
N THR A 373 11.81 25.83 -1.28
CA THR A 373 12.60 25.62 -0.06
C THR A 373 13.42 24.34 -0.15
N LEU A 374 14.71 24.47 0.13
CA LEU A 374 15.64 23.34 0.22
C LEU A 374 16.43 23.43 1.53
N ASN A 375 16.26 22.42 2.40
CA ASN A 375 17.04 22.31 3.63
C ASN A 375 18.13 21.23 3.51
N LEU A 376 19.38 21.66 3.69
CA LEU A 376 20.62 20.90 3.64
C LEU A 376 21.48 21.13 4.90
N GLU A 377 20.90 21.66 5.99
CA GLU A 377 21.62 21.85 7.25
C GLU A 377 22.21 20.50 7.70
N ASN A 378 23.39 20.56 8.32
CA ASN A 378 24.06 19.38 8.86
C ASN A 378 24.32 18.22 7.85
N CYS A 379 24.17 18.46 6.55
CA CYS A 379 24.71 17.62 5.50
C CYS A 379 26.20 17.92 5.37
N LYS A 380 27.06 16.91 5.49
CA LYS A 380 28.54 17.07 5.46
C LYS A 380 29.07 17.40 4.05
N LEU A 381 28.55 18.46 3.45
CA LEU A 381 28.90 18.93 2.12
C LEU A 381 30.31 19.53 2.12
N SER A 382 31.01 19.31 1.02
CA SER A 382 32.34 19.87 0.81
C SER A 382 32.31 21.39 0.71
N LYS A 383 33.14 22.06 1.52
CA LYS A 383 33.17 23.53 1.64
C LYS A 383 33.53 24.24 0.34
N SER A 384 34.25 23.58 -0.57
CA SER A 384 34.82 24.19 -1.78
C SER A 384 33.78 24.73 -2.76
N ARG A 385 32.51 24.26 -2.68
CA ARG A 385 31.43 24.61 -3.61
C ARG A 385 30.09 24.99 -2.97
N ILE A 386 30.03 25.13 -1.65
CA ILE A 386 28.81 25.59 -0.96
C ILE A 386 28.44 27.02 -1.40
N GLU A 387 29.43 27.87 -1.65
CA GLU A 387 29.21 29.24 -2.14
C GLU A 387 28.52 29.27 -3.52
N GLU A 388 28.76 28.28 -4.38
CA GLU A 388 28.03 28.17 -5.65
C GLU A 388 26.55 27.86 -5.42
N ILE A 389 26.23 26.93 -4.50
CA ILE A 389 24.86 26.60 -4.11
C ILE A 389 24.16 27.85 -3.54
N LYS A 390 24.79 28.54 -2.59
CA LYS A 390 24.26 29.77 -1.97
C LYS A 390 23.99 30.85 -3.02
N ARG A 391 24.92 31.06 -3.95
CA ARG A 391 24.76 32.03 -5.05
C ARG A 391 23.59 31.66 -5.97
N LEU A 392 23.47 30.40 -6.37
CA LEU A 392 22.37 29.93 -7.23
C LEU A 392 21.01 30.05 -6.54
N ALA A 393 20.92 29.71 -5.26
CA ALA A 393 19.70 29.88 -4.48
C ALA A 393 19.30 31.36 -4.37
N LYS A 394 20.25 32.26 -4.06
CA LYS A 394 19.99 33.70 -3.98
C LYS A 394 19.52 34.31 -5.31
N ALA A 395 19.94 33.74 -6.44
CA ALA A 395 19.46 34.16 -7.77
C ALA A 395 17.99 33.78 -8.03
N ARG A 396 17.43 32.82 -7.28
CA ARG A 396 16.01 32.45 -7.36
C ARG A 396 15.20 33.30 -6.39
N ARG A 397 14.30 34.13 -6.93
CA ARG A 397 13.47 35.02 -6.13
C ARG A 397 12.56 34.21 -5.18
N GLY A 398 12.64 34.52 -3.89
CA GLY A 398 11.81 33.87 -2.86
C GLY A 398 12.21 32.42 -2.55
N PHE A 399 13.39 31.98 -2.99
CA PHE A 399 13.91 30.66 -2.66
C PHE A 399 14.59 30.67 -1.28
N ASP A 400 14.17 29.76 -0.41
CA ASP A 400 14.70 29.59 0.94
C ASP A 400 15.69 28.41 0.96
N LEU A 401 16.95 28.71 1.22
CA LEU A 401 18.03 27.72 1.32
C LEU A 401 18.53 27.70 2.76
N LEU A 402 18.33 26.57 3.44
CA LEU A 402 18.87 26.33 4.78
C LEU A 402 20.12 25.45 4.62
N ILE A 403 21.30 26.02 4.90
CA ILE A 403 22.61 25.34 4.77
C ILE A 403 23.63 25.98 5.72
N ASN A 404 24.46 25.16 6.36
CA ASN A 404 25.50 25.61 7.31
C ASN A 404 26.80 26.04 6.62
#